data_AF-A0ABD6J5G0-F1
#
_entry.id   AF-A0ABD6J5G0-F1
#
_cell.length_a   1.000
_cell.length_b   1.000
_cell.length_c   1.000
_cell.angle_alpha   90.00
_cell.angle_beta   90.00
_cell.angle_gamma   90.00
#
_symmetry.space_group_name_H-M   'P 1'
#
loop_
_entity.id
_entity.type
_entity.pdbx_description
1 polymer ?
#
loop_
_entity_poly.entity_id
_entity_poly.type
_entity_poly.pdbx_seq_one_letter_code
_entity_poly.pdbx_strand_id
1 'polypeptide(L)'
;MKQLIVLGNGFDIACGLKSSYSDFFLMRFNELLGTQCKDFKEMTPHLENKRNHIIQSIERTKNSINFSPDENRDCDYFKVNSSKWSEKVDLNRWDIFFLFAESWVGKDVGLYEWQDVESIIYEVISIALGCKYESKISYKDEVDLIGGSQHGKEAFAKLVYNISYVDYNRHSEISVELFSELKKFETIFSRCIANQFSIDDCNSEYIKSAISLYEGISQYSENKKITENDQIDVLSFNYSLDEGFIKTIDKKINDVRLKSWSNIHGIAHHSVTPYYPSPIFGIDNHGIVSQTNQDEYRILFTKPYRVIDEGINEIRYSNGYVAKDLISIYGHSLGRADYSYFETIFDENNLYSSDCKIKYYYYPGKDEIEKVMKRREAITKLYNLLTDYGRTLSAAHGANIINRLNLENRISVIPSDIFQKKNR
;
A
#
# COMPACT_ATOMS: atom_id res chain seq x y z
N MET A 1 2.55 -30.28 9.38
CA MET A 1 3.24 -29.00 9.12
C MET A 1 2.20 -27.92 9.03
N LYS A 2 2.21 -27.00 9.98
CA LYS A 2 1.37 -25.80 10.01
C LYS A 2 2.18 -24.62 9.47
N GLN A 3 1.73 -24.05 8.37
CA GLN A 3 2.41 -22.95 7.71
C GLN A 3 1.53 -21.71 7.66
N LEU A 4 2.09 -20.56 8.00
CA LEU A 4 1.52 -19.25 7.67
C LEU A 4 2.27 -18.70 6.46
N ILE A 5 1.54 -18.28 5.44
CA ILE A 5 2.08 -17.56 4.29
C ILE A 5 1.65 -16.10 4.42
N VAL A 6 2.61 -15.19 4.53
CA VAL A 6 2.37 -13.74 4.53
C VAL A 6 2.71 -13.21 3.14
N LEU A 7 1.71 -12.70 2.43
CA LEU A 7 1.86 -12.16 1.07
C LEU A 7 1.86 -10.63 1.11
N GLY A 8 2.80 -10.02 0.39
CA GLY A 8 2.74 -8.62 0.02
C GLY A 8 2.66 -8.43 -1.49
N ASN A 9 2.60 -7.17 -1.93
CA ASN A 9 2.24 -6.81 -3.32
C ASN A 9 3.17 -7.43 -4.37
N GLY A 10 4.39 -7.79 -3.98
CA GLY A 10 5.32 -8.52 -4.84
C GLY A 10 4.80 -9.89 -5.32
N PHE A 11 3.83 -10.51 -4.64
CA PHE A 11 3.13 -11.70 -5.14
C PHE A 11 2.37 -11.39 -6.44
N ASP A 12 1.53 -10.35 -6.42
CA ASP A 12 0.72 -9.96 -7.59
C ASP A 12 1.59 -9.50 -8.76
N ILE A 13 2.61 -8.70 -8.47
CA ILE A 13 3.59 -8.26 -9.48
C ILE A 13 4.31 -9.47 -10.09
N ALA A 14 4.71 -10.46 -9.28
CA ALA A 14 5.36 -11.67 -9.79
C ALA A 14 4.43 -12.53 -10.66
N CYS A 15 3.11 -12.42 -10.46
CA CYS A 15 2.09 -13.04 -11.28
C CYS A 15 1.67 -12.19 -12.50
N GLY A 16 2.34 -11.06 -12.75
CA GLY A 16 2.10 -10.19 -13.90
C GLY A 16 0.96 -9.19 -13.74
N LEU A 17 0.36 -9.09 -12.56
CA LEU A 17 -0.71 -8.13 -12.28
C LEU A 17 -0.12 -6.73 -12.07
N LYS A 18 -0.66 -5.74 -12.77
CA LYS A 18 -0.27 -4.33 -12.64
C LYS A 18 -0.90 -3.74 -11.36
N SER A 19 -0.30 -4.11 -10.24
CA SER A 19 -0.76 -3.82 -8.88
C SER A 19 0.14 -2.84 -8.14
N SER A 20 1.18 -2.32 -8.81
CA SER A 20 2.00 -1.26 -8.24
C SER A 20 1.25 0.07 -8.27
N TYR A 21 1.62 0.97 -7.36
CA TYR A 21 1.10 2.33 -7.40
C TYR A 21 1.51 3.10 -8.65
N SER A 22 2.73 2.88 -9.14
CA SER A 22 3.19 3.44 -10.40
C SER A 22 2.25 3.03 -11.55
N ASP A 23 1.87 1.76 -11.62
CA ASP A 23 0.92 1.29 -12.65
C ASP A 23 -0.45 1.94 -12.50
N PHE A 24 -0.95 2.04 -11.26
CA PHE A 24 -2.22 2.68 -10.97
C PHE A 24 -2.22 4.16 -11.36
N PHE A 25 -1.21 4.94 -10.93
CA PHE A 25 -1.11 6.36 -11.26
C PHE A 25 -0.93 6.59 -12.77
N LEU A 26 -0.16 5.75 -13.45
CA LEU A 26 -0.05 5.81 -14.91
C LEU A 26 -1.41 5.61 -15.59
N MET A 27 -2.18 4.62 -15.14
CA MET A 27 -3.52 4.35 -15.67
C MET A 27 -4.47 5.50 -15.34
N ARG A 28 -4.48 5.95 -14.09
CA ARG A 28 -5.37 7.00 -13.59
C ARG A 28 -5.11 8.36 -14.24
N PHE A 29 -3.85 8.74 -14.39
CA PHE A 29 -3.50 10.00 -15.06
C PHE A 29 -3.81 9.94 -16.56
N ASN A 30 -3.61 8.80 -17.24
CA ASN A 30 -4.07 8.65 -18.61
C ASN A 30 -5.59 8.84 -18.73
N GLU A 31 -6.37 8.29 -17.80
CA GLU A 31 -7.82 8.49 -17.74
C GLU A 31 -8.15 10.00 -17.60
N LEU A 32 -7.56 10.66 -16.60
CA LEU A 32 -7.79 12.08 -16.29
C LEU A 32 -7.33 13.06 -17.39
N LEU A 33 -6.34 12.68 -18.18
CA LEU A 33 -5.80 13.47 -19.28
C LEU A 33 -6.45 13.12 -20.62
N GLY A 34 -7.16 11.99 -20.71
CA GLY A 34 -7.66 11.45 -21.98
C GLY A 34 -6.54 11.00 -22.92
N THR A 35 -5.44 10.50 -22.37
CA THR A 35 -4.22 10.08 -23.11
C THR A 35 -4.00 8.56 -23.04
N GLN A 36 -3.02 8.07 -23.80
CA GLN A 36 -2.60 6.66 -23.80
C GLN A 36 -1.07 6.53 -23.71
N CYS A 37 -0.45 7.33 -22.84
CA CYS A 37 1.00 7.32 -22.62
C CYS A 37 1.43 5.98 -22.01
N LYS A 38 2.56 5.44 -22.47
CA LYS A 38 3.09 4.14 -22.02
C LYS A 38 3.87 4.22 -20.71
N ASP A 39 4.40 5.40 -20.40
CA ASP A 39 5.19 5.68 -19.21
C ASP A 39 5.07 7.16 -18.81
N PHE A 40 5.61 7.51 -17.64
CA PHE A 40 5.59 8.87 -17.12
C PHE A 40 6.43 9.85 -17.95
N LYS A 41 7.46 9.38 -18.65
CA LYS A 41 8.31 10.23 -19.50
C LYS A 41 7.52 10.75 -20.69
N GLU A 42 6.72 9.90 -21.33
CA GLU A 42 5.77 10.31 -22.38
C GLU A 42 4.68 11.23 -21.82
N MET A 43 4.24 10.98 -20.58
CA MET A 43 3.15 11.73 -19.95
C MET A 43 3.54 13.11 -19.41
N THR A 44 4.83 13.36 -19.16
CA THR A 44 5.34 14.56 -18.46
C THR A 44 4.77 15.87 -19.02
N PRO A 45 4.76 16.12 -20.34
CA PRO A 45 4.22 17.37 -20.89
C PRO A 45 2.71 17.53 -20.66
N HIS A 46 1.96 16.43 -20.66
CA HIS A 46 0.52 16.45 -20.41
C HIS A 46 0.22 16.76 -18.93
N LEU A 47 0.99 16.17 -18.02
CA LEU A 47 0.88 16.43 -16.58
C LEU A 47 1.20 17.90 -16.26
N GLU A 48 2.26 18.45 -16.86
CA GLU A 48 2.64 19.86 -16.69
C GLU A 48 1.53 20.81 -17.17
N ASN A 49 1.01 20.58 -18.38
CA ASN A 49 -0.11 21.36 -18.91
C ASN A 49 -1.35 21.30 -17.99
N LYS A 50 -1.66 20.12 -17.46
CA LYS A 50 -2.79 19.92 -16.54
C LYS A 50 -2.59 20.68 -15.23
N ARG A 51 -1.40 20.59 -14.62
CA ARG A 51 -1.05 21.35 -13.40
C ARG A 51 -1.14 22.86 -13.62
N ASN A 52 -0.58 23.36 -14.72
CA ASN A 52 -0.66 24.78 -15.07
C ASN A 52 -2.11 25.24 -15.23
N HIS A 53 -2.95 24.45 -15.90
CA HIS A 53 -4.38 24.75 -16.02
C HIS A 53 -5.10 24.81 -14.67
N ILE A 54 -4.80 23.88 -13.76
CA ILE A 54 -5.36 23.85 -12.40
C ILE A 54 -4.94 25.10 -11.63
N ILE A 55 -3.63 25.44 -11.61
CA ILE A 55 -3.11 26.64 -10.92
C ILE A 55 -3.80 27.90 -11.45
N GLN A 56 -3.88 28.09 -12.78
CA GLN A 56 -4.55 29.25 -13.37
C GLN A 56 -6.01 29.36 -12.96
N SER A 57 -6.71 28.22 -12.85
CA SER A 57 -8.12 28.20 -12.47
C SER A 57 -8.32 28.61 -11.01
N ILE A 58 -7.42 28.15 -10.12
CA ILE A 58 -7.39 28.55 -8.71
C ILE A 58 -7.10 30.04 -8.59
N GLU A 59 -6.08 30.55 -9.28
CA GLU A 59 -5.73 31.98 -9.27
C GLU A 59 -6.85 32.87 -9.79
N ARG A 60 -7.50 32.50 -10.91
CA ARG A 60 -8.68 33.22 -11.43
C ARG A 60 -9.81 33.26 -10.41
N THR A 61 -10.07 32.14 -9.72
CA THR A 61 -11.10 32.07 -8.68
C THR A 61 -10.73 32.96 -7.50
N LYS A 62 -9.46 32.92 -7.07
CA LYS A 62 -8.96 33.75 -5.97
C LYS A 62 -9.08 35.25 -6.28
N ASN A 63 -8.73 35.66 -7.50
CA ASN A 63 -8.87 37.03 -7.97
C ASN A 63 -10.34 37.45 -8.11
N SER A 64 -11.25 36.54 -8.43
CA SER A 64 -12.68 36.89 -8.55
C SER A 64 -13.39 37.02 -7.20
N ILE A 65 -12.88 36.39 -6.13
CA ILE A 65 -13.44 36.54 -4.78
C ILE A 65 -12.70 37.59 -3.95
N ASN A 66 -11.49 38.00 -4.31
CA ASN A 66 -10.73 39.06 -3.65
C ASN A 66 -10.52 40.23 -4.62
N PHE A 67 -11.58 41.01 -4.83
CA PHE A 67 -11.56 42.16 -5.75
C PHE A 67 -10.78 43.35 -5.18
N SER A 68 -10.75 43.48 -3.85
CA SER A 68 -9.97 44.49 -3.13
C SER A 68 -8.75 43.84 -2.44
N PRO A 69 -7.59 44.53 -2.36
CA PRO A 69 -6.41 44.02 -1.66
C PRO A 69 -6.63 43.68 -0.18
N ASP A 70 -7.64 44.28 0.45
CA ASP A 70 -7.99 44.07 1.85
C ASP A 70 -8.94 42.87 2.07
N GLU A 71 -9.49 42.29 0.98
CA GLU A 71 -10.29 41.08 1.05
C GLU A 71 -9.38 39.84 1.13
N ASN A 72 -9.65 38.97 2.09
CA ASN A 72 -9.00 37.67 2.21
C ASN A 72 -10.05 36.57 2.36
N ARG A 73 -10.95 36.50 1.38
CA ARG A 73 -11.94 35.44 1.23
C ARG A 73 -11.29 34.21 0.59
N ASP A 74 -11.64 33.06 1.12
CA ASP A 74 -11.31 31.74 0.56
C ASP A 74 -12.61 30.97 0.30
N CYS A 75 -12.50 29.87 -0.44
CA CYS A 75 -13.61 29.00 -0.78
C CYS A 75 -13.11 27.58 -1.07
N ASP A 76 -14.04 26.64 -1.24
CA ASP A 76 -13.73 25.32 -1.74
C ASP A 76 -13.32 25.38 -3.24
N TYR A 77 -12.04 25.62 -3.49
CA TYR A 77 -11.49 25.79 -4.83
C TYR A 77 -11.64 24.54 -5.70
N PHE A 78 -11.61 23.35 -5.09
CA PHE A 78 -11.84 22.10 -5.79
C PHE A 78 -13.27 22.05 -6.30
N LYS A 79 -14.28 22.23 -5.44
CA LYS A 79 -15.70 22.18 -5.83
C LYS A 79 -16.06 23.23 -6.88
N VAL A 80 -15.48 24.42 -6.81
CA VAL A 80 -15.72 25.51 -7.76
C VAL A 80 -15.15 25.21 -9.17
N ASN A 81 -14.09 24.40 -9.26
CA ASN A 81 -13.34 24.22 -10.51
C ASN A 81 -13.27 22.78 -11.03
N SER A 82 -13.67 21.78 -10.26
CA SER A 82 -13.54 20.36 -10.62
C SER A 82 -14.20 20.02 -11.96
N SER A 83 -15.37 20.59 -12.24
CA SER A 83 -16.08 20.41 -13.52
C SER A 83 -15.31 20.96 -14.72
N LYS A 84 -14.50 22.01 -14.54
CA LYS A 84 -13.62 22.57 -15.59
C LYS A 84 -12.36 21.74 -15.76
N TRP A 85 -11.90 21.11 -14.69
CA TRP A 85 -10.70 20.27 -14.71
C TRP A 85 -10.97 18.90 -15.31
N SER A 86 -12.16 18.33 -15.14
CA SER A 86 -12.52 17.05 -15.75
C SER A 86 -14.03 16.94 -15.94
N GLU A 87 -14.47 16.76 -17.19
CA GLU A 87 -15.88 16.56 -17.52
C GLU A 87 -16.26 15.06 -17.62
N LYS A 88 -15.30 14.21 -18.02
CA LYS A 88 -15.57 12.80 -18.39
C LYS A 88 -15.18 11.79 -17.33
N VAL A 89 -14.30 12.20 -16.42
CA VAL A 89 -13.75 11.33 -15.38
C VAL A 89 -14.09 11.95 -14.05
N ASP A 90 -14.66 11.15 -13.16
CA ASP A 90 -14.96 11.58 -11.80
C ASP A 90 -13.66 11.92 -11.10
N LEU A 91 -13.41 13.22 -10.94
CA LEU A 91 -12.18 13.77 -10.38
C LEU A 91 -12.33 13.88 -8.87
N ASN A 92 -11.28 13.51 -8.15
CA ASN A 92 -11.22 13.49 -6.70
C ASN A 92 -10.13 14.44 -6.17
N ARG A 93 -10.26 14.95 -4.94
CA ARG A 93 -9.21 15.79 -4.31
C ARG A 93 -7.84 15.11 -4.28
N TRP A 94 -7.80 13.80 -4.02
CA TRP A 94 -6.57 13.01 -3.99
C TRP A 94 -5.90 12.90 -5.36
N ASP A 95 -6.66 12.91 -6.47
CA ASP A 95 -6.06 12.98 -7.81
C ASP A 95 -5.21 14.25 -7.95
N ILE A 96 -5.69 15.38 -7.41
CA ILE A 96 -4.96 16.65 -7.45
C ILE A 96 -3.72 16.57 -6.56
N PHE A 97 -3.83 16.08 -5.33
CA PHE A 97 -2.66 15.95 -4.45
C PHE A 97 -1.57 15.09 -5.09
N PHE A 98 -1.91 13.93 -5.64
CA PHE A 98 -0.93 13.04 -6.26
C PHE A 98 -0.39 13.59 -7.59
N LEU A 99 -1.21 14.28 -8.39
CA LEU A 99 -0.76 14.93 -9.63
C LEU A 99 0.34 15.97 -9.38
N PHE A 100 0.25 16.71 -8.27
CA PHE A 100 1.25 17.69 -7.88
C PHE A 100 2.41 17.08 -7.10
N ALA A 101 2.14 16.08 -6.26
CA ALA A 101 3.19 15.33 -5.57
C ALA A 101 4.16 14.70 -6.57
N GLU A 102 3.67 14.19 -7.70
CA GLU A 102 4.50 13.66 -8.80
C GLU A 102 5.61 14.61 -9.24
N SER A 103 5.33 15.92 -9.24
CA SER A 103 6.27 16.93 -9.69
C SER A 103 7.07 17.56 -8.56
N TRP A 104 6.47 17.75 -7.38
CA TRP A 104 7.03 18.59 -6.32
C TRP A 104 7.67 17.80 -5.17
N VAL A 105 7.35 16.51 -5.04
CA VAL A 105 8.04 15.58 -4.13
C VAL A 105 9.30 15.07 -4.82
N GLY A 106 10.41 14.97 -4.08
CA GLY A 106 11.75 14.72 -4.62
C GLY A 106 11.99 13.30 -5.15
N LYS A 107 11.00 12.41 -5.03
CA LYS A 107 11.08 11.03 -5.52
C LYS A 107 10.25 10.89 -6.80
N ASP A 108 10.81 10.23 -7.80
CA ASP A 108 10.12 9.88 -9.05
C ASP A 108 8.97 8.89 -8.78
N VAL A 109 7.78 9.16 -9.33
CA VAL A 109 6.58 8.30 -9.16
C VAL A 109 6.78 6.91 -9.72
N GLY A 110 7.59 6.74 -10.77
CA GLY A 110 7.96 5.43 -11.31
C GLY A 110 8.73 4.55 -10.31
N LEU A 111 9.25 5.15 -9.22
CA LEU A 111 9.99 4.47 -8.16
C LEU A 111 9.19 4.38 -6.84
N TYR A 112 7.91 4.76 -6.84
CA TYR A 112 7.09 4.73 -5.63
C TYR A 112 6.85 3.29 -5.15
N GLU A 113 7.14 3.09 -3.87
CA GLU A 113 6.72 1.97 -3.07
C GLU A 113 5.48 2.38 -2.24
N TRP A 114 4.81 1.41 -1.62
CA TRP A 114 3.62 1.65 -0.80
C TRP A 114 3.84 2.71 0.28
N GLN A 115 5.00 2.67 0.94
CA GLN A 115 5.37 3.63 1.98
C GLN A 115 5.45 5.09 1.48
N ASP A 116 5.72 5.33 0.20
CA ASP A 116 5.80 6.70 -0.34
C ASP A 116 4.40 7.31 -0.47
N VAL A 117 3.43 6.51 -0.93
CA VAL A 117 2.03 6.93 -1.02
C VAL A 117 1.46 7.22 0.37
N GLU A 118 1.71 6.33 1.34
CA GLU A 118 1.33 6.54 2.74
C GLU A 118 1.97 7.81 3.32
N SER A 119 3.23 8.08 2.97
CA SER A 119 3.94 9.28 3.41
C SER A 119 3.36 10.55 2.80
N ILE A 120 2.94 10.53 1.53
CA ILE A 120 2.25 11.66 0.89
C ILE A 120 0.88 11.89 1.54
N ILE A 121 0.11 10.83 1.83
CA ILE A 121 -1.17 10.96 2.54
C ILE A 121 -0.94 11.60 3.91
N TYR A 122 0.04 11.11 4.67
CA TYR A 122 0.42 11.67 5.98
C TYR A 122 0.80 13.15 5.89
N GLU A 123 1.57 13.53 4.87
CA GLU A 123 1.98 14.91 4.60
C GLU A 123 0.76 15.80 4.33
N VAL A 124 -0.11 15.39 3.39
CA VAL A 124 -1.30 16.15 2.99
C VAL A 124 -2.22 16.39 4.18
N ILE A 125 -2.59 15.34 4.93
CA ILE A 125 -3.49 15.51 6.08
C ILE A 125 -2.86 16.35 7.19
N SER A 126 -1.54 16.25 7.38
CA SER A 126 -0.86 17.03 8.43
C SER A 126 -0.79 18.51 8.06
N ILE A 127 -0.60 18.84 6.78
CA ILE A 127 -0.67 20.22 6.28
C ILE A 127 -2.12 20.75 6.36
N ALA A 128 -3.08 19.99 5.84
CA ALA A 128 -4.49 20.40 5.77
C ALA A 128 -5.09 20.69 7.15
N LEU A 129 -4.66 19.95 8.18
CA LEU A 129 -5.13 20.08 9.56
C LEU A 129 -4.23 20.98 10.43
N GLY A 130 -3.22 21.63 9.83
CA GLY A 130 -2.29 22.53 10.55
C GLY A 130 -1.51 21.85 11.67
N CYS A 131 -1.28 20.53 11.58
CA CYS A 131 -0.59 19.76 12.60
C CYS A 131 0.92 20.04 12.59
N LYS A 132 1.58 19.90 13.73
CA LYS A 132 3.05 19.79 13.77
C LYS A 132 3.45 18.36 13.43
N TYR A 133 4.38 18.20 12.49
CA TYR A 133 4.84 16.89 12.06
C TYR A 133 6.26 16.95 11.49
N GLU A 134 6.92 15.80 11.46
CA GLU A 134 8.17 15.60 10.73
C GLU A 134 7.85 15.05 9.33
N SER A 135 8.31 15.76 8.30
CA SER A 135 8.13 15.35 6.91
C SER A 135 8.83 14.02 6.68
N LYS A 136 8.08 13.04 6.15
CA LYS A 136 8.62 11.73 5.75
C LYS A 136 9.02 11.71 4.27
N ILE A 137 8.80 12.82 3.56
CA ILE A 137 9.14 12.98 2.14
C ILE A 137 10.17 14.10 1.94
N SER A 138 10.93 14.00 0.85
CA SER A 138 11.77 15.08 0.35
C SER A 138 10.99 15.94 -0.64
N TYR A 139 11.35 17.22 -0.74
CA TYR A 139 10.79 18.16 -1.71
C TYR A 139 11.86 18.59 -2.70
N LYS A 140 11.45 19.03 -3.88
CA LYS A 140 12.36 19.75 -4.78
C LYS A 140 12.66 21.14 -4.24
N ASP A 141 13.93 21.55 -4.37
CA ASP A 141 14.41 22.87 -3.92
C ASP A 141 13.72 24.01 -4.67
N GLU A 142 13.39 23.78 -5.94
CA GLU A 142 12.76 24.76 -6.82
C GLU A 142 11.70 24.08 -7.71
N VAL A 143 10.51 24.67 -7.76
CA VAL A 143 9.43 24.28 -8.68
C VAL A 143 8.94 25.50 -9.44
N ASP A 144 8.77 25.34 -10.75
CA ASP A 144 8.25 26.39 -11.62
C ASP A 144 6.75 26.55 -11.40
N LEU A 145 6.33 27.77 -11.08
CA LEU A 145 4.95 28.20 -10.98
C LEU A 145 4.71 29.34 -11.97
N ILE A 146 3.44 29.66 -12.20
CA ILE A 146 3.08 30.79 -13.06
C ILE A 146 3.50 32.07 -12.33
N GLY A 147 4.43 32.82 -12.93
CA GLY A 147 4.92 34.09 -12.38
C GLY A 147 6.13 33.98 -11.46
N GLY A 148 6.78 32.82 -11.33
CA GLY A 148 8.06 32.67 -10.62
C GLY A 148 8.33 31.25 -10.15
N SER A 149 9.41 31.05 -9.42
CA SER A 149 9.75 29.78 -8.77
C SER A 149 9.59 29.85 -7.26
N GLN A 150 9.27 28.73 -6.63
CA GLN A 150 9.17 28.60 -5.17
C GLN A 150 9.75 27.26 -4.71
N HIS A 151 10.03 27.15 -3.41
CA HIS A 151 10.42 25.88 -2.83
C HIS A 151 9.23 24.90 -2.88
N GLY A 152 9.47 23.65 -3.30
CA GLY A 152 8.40 22.66 -3.55
C GLY A 152 7.49 22.43 -2.33
N LYS A 153 8.07 22.47 -1.12
CA LYS A 153 7.30 22.37 0.14
C LYS A 153 6.27 23.48 0.31
N GLU A 154 6.64 24.72 0.02
CA GLU A 154 5.74 25.87 0.17
C GLU A 154 4.65 25.86 -0.89
N ALA A 155 5.00 25.53 -2.13
CA ALA A 155 4.06 25.36 -3.22
C ALA A 155 3.03 24.26 -2.91
N PHE A 156 3.51 23.09 -2.44
CA PHE A 156 2.66 21.97 -2.07
C PHE A 156 1.75 22.31 -0.90
N ALA A 157 2.26 23.02 0.13
CA ALA A 157 1.44 23.43 1.26
C ALA A 157 0.30 24.38 0.87
N LYS A 158 0.57 25.35 -0.02
CA LYS A 158 -0.46 26.26 -0.57
C LYS A 158 -1.51 25.50 -1.37
N LEU A 159 -1.09 24.55 -2.20
CA LEU A 159 -2.01 23.68 -2.93
C LEU A 159 -2.87 22.86 -1.97
N VAL A 160 -2.27 22.24 -0.96
CA VAL A 160 -2.99 21.43 0.03
C VAL A 160 -4.05 22.28 0.73
N TYR A 161 -3.71 23.49 1.18
CA TYR A 161 -4.68 24.41 1.76
C TYR A 161 -5.86 24.68 0.80
N ASN A 162 -5.58 25.07 -0.45
CA ASN A 162 -6.64 25.42 -1.40
C ASN A 162 -7.55 24.23 -1.73
N ILE A 163 -6.99 23.04 -1.90
CA ILE A 163 -7.74 21.84 -2.31
C ILE A 163 -8.40 21.15 -1.10
N SER A 164 -7.93 21.34 0.13
CA SER A 164 -8.57 20.81 1.33
C SER A 164 -9.64 21.71 1.93
N TYR A 165 -9.68 23.00 1.54
CA TYR A 165 -10.68 23.95 2.01
C TYR A 165 -12.10 23.47 1.69
N VAL A 166 -12.93 23.33 2.72
CA VAL A 166 -14.35 23.01 2.63
C VAL A 166 -15.14 23.77 3.69
N ASP A 167 -16.40 24.08 3.39
CA ASP A 167 -17.33 24.75 4.30
C ASP A 167 -16.71 25.97 5.01
N TYR A 168 -16.50 25.89 6.33
CA TYR A 168 -15.92 26.96 7.16
C TYR A 168 -14.45 26.71 7.50
N ASN A 169 -13.81 25.76 6.80
CA ASN A 169 -12.42 25.37 6.94
C ASN A 169 -12.07 24.90 8.36
N ARG A 170 -13.03 24.23 9.04
CA ARG A 170 -12.77 23.62 10.35
C ARG A 170 -12.06 22.29 10.16
N HIS A 171 -11.14 21.95 11.06
CA HIS A 171 -10.38 20.69 10.98
C HIS A 171 -11.30 19.46 10.92
N SER A 172 -12.43 19.46 11.62
CA SER A 172 -13.42 18.38 11.55
C SER A 172 -14.03 18.26 10.14
N GLU A 173 -14.45 19.36 9.52
CA GLU A 173 -15.02 19.40 8.18
C GLU A 173 -14.00 18.92 7.13
N ILE A 174 -12.78 19.45 7.19
CA ILE A 174 -11.66 19.05 6.32
C ILE A 174 -11.37 17.55 6.47
N SER A 175 -11.27 17.05 7.71
CA SER A 175 -10.94 15.64 7.96
C SER A 175 -12.01 14.69 7.41
N VAL A 176 -13.30 15.02 7.59
CA VAL A 176 -14.42 14.21 7.10
C VAL A 176 -14.46 14.20 5.58
N GLU A 177 -14.27 15.36 4.94
CA GLU A 177 -14.21 15.46 3.47
C GLU A 177 -13.04 14.66 2.90
N LEU A 178 -11.81 14.90 3.39
CA LEU A 178 -10.61 14.22 2.87
C LEU A 178 -10.70 12.71 3.09
N PHE A 179 -11.31 12.28 4.19
CA PHE A 179 -11.55 10.88 4.49
C PHE A 179 -12.55 10.27 3.50
N SER A 180 -13.69 10.93 3.25
CA SER A 180 -14.68 10.50 2.26
C SER A 180 -14.08 10.43 0.86
N GLU A 181 -13.32 11.45 0.46
CA GLU A 181 -12.62 11.48 -0.82
C GLU A 181 -11.58 10.36 -0.92
N LEU A 182 -10.89 10.01 0.17
CA LEU A 182 -9.93 8.89 0.15
C LEU A 182 -10.64 7.56 -0.12
N LYS A 183 -11.80 7.30 0.51
CA LYS A 183 -12.59 6.09 0.25
C LYS A 183 -13.05 5.98 -1.21
N LYS A 184 -13.39 7.11 -1.84
CA LYS A 184 -13.71 7.13 -3.28
C LYS A 184 -12.47 6.84 -4.14
N PHE A 185 -11.31 7.39 -3.78
CA PHE A 185 -10.05 7.14 -4.47
C PHE A 185 -9.62 5.67 -4.37
N GLU A 186 -9.77 5.08 -3.18
CA GLU A 186 -9.58 3.64 -2.93
C GLU A 186 -10.51 2.77 -3.78
N THR A 187 -11.76 3.19 -4.00
CA THR A 187 -12.70 2.52 -4.91
C THR A 187 -12.25 2.58 -6.37
N ILE A 188 -11.63 3.68 -6.80
CA ILE A 188 -11.05 3.80 -8.14
C ILE A 188 -9.86 2.83 -8.28
N PHE A 189 -8.99 2.76 -7.27
CA PHE A 189 -7.90 1.79 -7.22
C PHE A 189 -8.40 0.34 -7.23
N SER A 190 -9.43 0.03 -6.44
CA SER A 190 -10.12 -1.27 -6.43
C SER A 190 -10.49 -1.73 -7.84
N ARG A 191 -11.13 -0.85 -8.62
CA ARG A 191 -11.54 -1.13 -10.00
C ARG A 191 -10.36 -1.30 -10.95
N CYS A 192 -9.26 -0.58 -10.74
CA CYS A 192 -8.02 -0.76 -11.51
C CYS A 192 -7.48 -2.19 -11.39
N ILE A 193 -7.46 -2.74 -10.18
CA ILE A 193 -7.00 -4.10 -9.93
C ILE A 193 -8.03 -5.11 -10.46
N ALA A 194 -9.30 -4.94 -10.11
CA ALA A 194 -10.35 -5.90 -10.43
C ALA A 194 -10.62 -6.07 -11.94
N ASN A 195 -10.39 -5.04 -12.75
CA ASN A 195 -10.63 -5.11 -14.19
C ASN A 195 -9.54 -5.88 -14.95
N GLN A 196 -8.44 -6.28 -14.30
CA GLN A 196 -7.32 -6.96 -14.96
C GLN A 196 -7.48 -8.48 -15.05
N PHE A 197 -8.31 -9.08 -14.20
CA PHE A 197 -8.51 -10.53 -14.18
C PHE A 197 -9.90 -10.89 -13.65
N SER A 198 -10.29 -12.15 -13.86
CA SER A 198 -11.48 -12.74 -13.23
C SER A 198 -11.04 -13.94 -12.40
N ILE A 199 -11.44 -13.99 -11.13
CA ILE A 199 -11.11 -15.08 -10.21
C ILE A 199 -11.70 -16.42 -10.67
N ASP A 200 -12.86 -16.38 -11.34
CA ASP A 200 -13.56 -17.55 -11.88
C ASP A 200 -12.91 -18.07 -13.17
N ASP A 201 -12.18 -17.21 -13.90
CA ASP A 201 -11.40 -17.63 -15.06
C ASP A 201 -10.06 -18.22 -14.62
N CYS A 202 -10.15 -19.47 -14.20
CA CYS A 202 -9.01 -20.30 -13.82
C CYS A 202 -8.00 -20.58 -14.96
N ASN A 203 -8.26 -20.09 -16.18
CA ASN A 203 -7.34 -20.19 -17.30
C ASN A 203 -6.62 -18.86 -17.60
N SER A 204 -6.99 -17.77 -16.94
CA SER A 204 -6.29 -16.49 -17.04
C SER A 204 -4.81 -16.63 -16.61
N GLU A 205 -3.95 -15.84 -17.24
CA GLU A 205 -2.50 -15.90 -17.02
C GLU A 205 -2.12 -15.56 -15.57
N TYR A 206 -2.81 -14.58 -14.98
CA TYR A 206 -2.65 -14.20 -13.58
C TYR A 206 -2.98 -15.36 -12.63
N ILE A 207 -4.15 -15.99 -12.77
CA ILE A 207 -4.58 -17.07 -11.87
C ILE A 207 -3.66 -18.29 -11.99
N LYS A 208 -3.24 -18.67 -13.20
CA LYS A 208 -2.25 -19.74 -13.40
C LYS A 208 -0.93 -19.43 -12.70
N SER A 209 -0.45 -18.20 -12.83
CA SER A 209 0.79 -17.76 -12.18
C SER A 209 0.65 -17.74 -10.65
N ALA A 210 -0.50 -17.32 -10.13
CA ALA A 210 -0.80 -17.33 -8.70
C ALA A 210 -0.84 -18.75 -8.12
N ILE A 211 -1.45 -19.72 -8.82
CA ILE A 211 -1.43 -21.14 -8.43
C ILE A 211 0.00 -21.66 -8.40
N SER A 212 0.77 -21.45 -9.48
CA SER A 212 2.16 -21.91 -9.57
C SER A 212 3.05 -21.35 -8.45
N LEU A 213 2.85 -20.06 -8.13
CA LEU A 213 3.59 -19.41 -7.07
C LEU A 213 3.18 -19.92 -5.68
N TYR A 214 1.88 -20.10 -5.46
CA TYR A 214 1.35 -20.75 -4.26
C TYR A 214 1.96 -22.15 -4.07
N GLU A 215 1.99 -23.00 -5.10
CA GLU A 215 2.58 -24.34 -5.04
C GLU A 215 4.05 -24.30 -4.62
N GLY A 216 4.79 -23.32 -5.14
CA GLY A 216 6.18 -23.06 -4.76
C GLY A 216 6.35 -22.73 -3.28
N ILE A 217 5.58 -21.75 -2.78
CA ILE A 217 5.69 -21.23 -1.42
C ILE A 217 5.17 -22.23 -0.38
N SER A 218 4.06 -22.91 -0.68
CA SER A 218 3.43 -23.96 0.15
C SER A 218 4.19 -25.30 0.12
N GLN A 219 5.21 -25.38 -0.74
CA GLN A 219 5.95 -26.61 -1.03
C GLN A 219 5.02 -27.77 -1.37
N TYR A 220 3.99 -27.48 -2.16
CA TYR A 220 3.05 -28.48 -2.66
C TYR A 220 3.77 -29.49 -3.58
N SER A 221 3.37 -30.75 -3.46
CA SER A 221 3.81 -31.82 -4.34
C SER A 221 2.75 -32.93 -4.29
N GLU A 222 2.24 -33.34 -5.44
CA GLU A 222 1.24 -34.42 -5.57
C GLU A 222 1.67 -35.72 -4.88
N ASN A 223 2.98 -35.97 -4.80
CA ASN A 223 3.56 -37.18 -4.21
C ASN A 223 3.86 -37.06 -2.71
N LYS A 224 3.66 -35.88 -2.09
CA LYS A 224 3.94 -35.68 -0.67
C LYS A 224 2.77 -36.23 0.14
N LYS A 225 3.07 -37.10 1.10
CA LYS A 225 2.08 -37.66 2.02
C LYS A 225 1.51 -36.52 2.88
N ILE A 226 0.31 -36.04 2.53
CA ILE A 226 -0.42 -35.05 3.32
C ILE A 226 -0.95 -35.76 4.57
N THR A 227 -0.63 -35.22 5.73
CA THR A 227 -1.18 -35.65 7.02
C THR A 227 -2.37 -34.78 7.37
N GLU A 228 -3.31 -35.29 8.17
CA GLU A 228 -4.48 -34.52 8.64
C GLU A 228 -4.10 -33.25 9.42
N ASN A 229 -2.86 -33.21 9.93
CA ASN A 229 -2.30 -32.07 10.67
C ASN A 229 -1.59 -31.04 9.78
N ASP A 230 -1.50 -31.25 8.46
CA ASP A 230 -0.96 -30.25 7.54
C ASP A 230 -1.98 -29.16 7.26
N GLN A 231 -1.60 -27.91 7.55
CA GLN A 231 -2.47 -26.75 7.43
C GLN A 231 -1.69 -25.56 6.91
N ILE A 232 -2.31 -24.81 6.00
CA ILE A 232 -1.76 -23.60 5.42
C ILE A 232 -2.79 -22.50 5.60
N ASP A 233 -2.34 -21.39 6.16
CA ASP A 233 -3.11 -20.16 6.26
C ASP A 233 -2.39 -19.07 5.47
N VAL A 234 -3.15 -18.26 4.74
CA VAL A 234 -2.61 -17.11 4.01
C VAL A 234 -3.10 -15.83 4.67
N LEU A 235 -2.15 -14.96 5.02
CA LEU A 235 -2.39 -13.58 5.43
C LEU A 235 -1.90 -12.66 4.31
N SER A 236 -2.82 -12.03 3.61
CA SER A 236 -2.56 -11.24 2.42
C SER A 236 -2.67 -9.74 2.72
N PHE A 237 -1.61 -9.01 2.38
CA PHE A 237 -1.58 -7.55 2.29
C PHE A 237 -1.96 -7.07 0.88
N ASN A 238 -2.32 -7.99 -0.02
CA ASN A 238 -2.74 -7.68 -1.39
C ASN A 238 -4.25 -7.49 -1.46
N TYR A 239 -4.68 -6.93 -2.58
CA TYR A 239 -6.07 -6.57 -2.84
C TYR A 239 -6.74 -7.49 -3.86
N SER A 240 -5.99 -8.35 -4.53
CA SER A 240 -6.45 -9.13 -5.70
C SER A 240 -7.27 -10.36 -5.32
N LEU A 241 -6.67 -11.33 -4.64
CA LEU A 241 -7.25 -12.62 -4.30
C LEU A 241 -7.83 -12.63 -2.89
N ASP A 242 -8.86 -13.46 -2.71
CA ASP A 242 -9.60 -13.66 -1.47
C ASP A 242 -9.87 -15.16 -1.21
N GLU A 243 -10.76 -15.49 -0.27
CA GLU A 243 -11.16 -16.87 0.04
C GLU A 243 -11.75 -17.64 -1.16
N GLY A 244 -12.28 -16.95 -2.17
CA GLY A 244 -12.71 -17.56 -3.42
C GLY A 244 -11.56 -18.29 -4.13
N PHE A 245 -10.32 -17.84 -3.93
CA PHE A 245 -9.14 -18.50 -4.47
C PHE A 245 -8.92 -19.90 -3.90
N ILE A 246 -9.39 -20.19 -2.68
CA ILE A 246 -9.33 -21.54 -2.08
C ILE A 246 -10.10 -22.53 -2.97
N LYS A 247 -11.29 -22.14 -3.45
CA LYS A 247 -12.08 -22.98 -4.37
C LYS A 247 -11.35 -23.24 -5.68
N THR A 248 -10.61 -22.24 -6.17
CA THR A 248 -9.77 -22.37 -7.37
C THR A 248 -8.62 -23.35 -7.14
N ILE A 249 -7.96 -23.29 -5.98
CA ILE A 249 -6.90 -24.23 -5.58
C ILE A 249 -7.45 -25.66 -5.45
N ASP A 250 -8.57 -25.84 -4.75
CA ASP A 250 -9.23 -27.13 -4.58
C ASP A 250 -9.60 -27.76 -5.94
N LYS A 251 -10.14 -26.96 -6.86
CA LYS A 251 -10.52 -27.43 -8.19
C LYS A 251 -9.32 -27.79 -9.08
N LYS A 252 -8.20 -27.07 -8.96
CA LYS A 252 -7.06 -27.18 -9.89
C LYS A 252 -6.00 -28.16 -9.43
N ILE A 253 -5.65 -28.12 -8.15
CA ILE A 253 -4.59 -28.95 -7.58
C ILE A 253 -5.05 -29.75 -6.36
N ASN A 254 -6.27 -29.52 -5.86
CA ASN A 254 -6.87 -30.26 -4.74
C ASN A 254 -6.00 -30.24 -3.47
N ASP A 255 -5.38 -29.09 -3.17
CA ASP A 255 -4.55 -28.91 -1.98
C ASP A 255 -5.40 -28.60 -0.74
N VAL A 256 -5.94 -29.65 -0.14
CA VAL A 256 -6.79 -29.58 1.07
C VAL A 256 -6.11 -28.97 2.30
N ARG A 257 -4.79 -28.68 2.24
CA ARG A 257 -4.05 -28.04 3.34
C ARG A 257 -4.41 -26.56 3.47
N LEU A 258 -4.79 -25.88 2.38
CA LEU A 258 -5.15 -24.45 2.42
C LEU A 258 -6.47 -24.27 3.17
N LYS A 259 -6.41 -23.72 4.39
CA LYS A 259 -7.57 -23.56 5.28
C LYS A 259 -8.15 -22.16 5.27
N SER A 260 -7.33 -21.14 5.05
CA SER A 260 -7.77 -19.75 5.04
C SER A 260 -6.97 -18.89 4.08
N TRP A 261 -7.63 -17.85 3.57
CA TRP A 261 -7.03 -16.77 2.80
C TRP A 261 -7.63 -15.45 3.28
N SER A 262 -6.94 -14.77 4.18
CA SER A 262 -7.46 -13.57 4.84
C SER A 262 -6.72 -12.32 4.35
N ASN A 263 -7.46 -11.31 3.91
CA ASN A 263 -6.93 -9.99 3.56
C ASN A 263 -7.10 -9.02 4.73
N ILE A 264 -6.12 -8.14 4.97
CA ILE A 264 -6.17 -7.19 6.09
C ILE A 264 -6.44 -5.74 5.69
N HIS A 265 -6.28 -5.40 4.41
CA HIS A 265 -6.44 -4.04 3.91
C HIS A 265 -7.49 -3.95 2.80
N GLY A 266 -8.51 -4.80 2.84
CA GLY A 266 -9.58 -4.84 1.85
C GLY A 266 -9.24 -5.61 0.57
N ILE A 267 -10.21 -5.68 -0.35
CA ILE A 267 -10.16 -6.45 -1.61
C ILE A 267 -10.70 -5.61 -2.77
N ALA A 268 -10.14 -5.80 -3.95
CA ALA A 268 -10.41 -5.06 -5.18
C ALA A 268 -11.75 -5.43 -5.85
N HIS A 269 -12.27 -6.62 -5.60
CA HIS A 269 -13.53 -7.10 -6.18
C HIS A 269 -14.72 -6.82 -5.25
N HIS A 270 -15.08 -5.54 -5.10
CA HIS A 270 -16.16 -5.06 -4.21
C HIS A 270 -17.59 -5.30 -4.72
N SER A 271 -17.76 -6.05 -5.81
CA SER A 271 -19.05 -6.29 -6.48
C SER A 271 -19.56 -7.74 -6.40
N VAL A 272 -18.87 -8.60 -5.64
CA VAL A 272 -19.28 -9.99 -5.38
C VAL A 272 -19.62 -10.14 -3.90
N THR A 273 -20.75 -10.78 -3.59
CA THR A 273 -21.11 -11.13 -2.20
C THR A 273 -20.20 -12.23 -1.63
N PRO A 274 -19.78 -12.15 -0.36
CA PRO A 274 -20.07 -11.07 0.60
C PRO A 274 -19.28 -9.78 0.30
N TYR A 275 -19.84 -8.63 0.67
CA TYR A 275 -19.20 -7.33 0.48
C TYR A 275 -17.88 -7.28 1.27
N TYR A 276 -16.77 -7.19 0.56
CA TYR A 276 -15.47 -6.90 1.16
C TYR A 276 -15.20 -5.40 1.09
N PRO A 277 -14.59 -4.83 2.13
CA PRO A 277 -14.21 -3.42 2.11
C PRO A 277 -13.19 -3.16 1.02
N SER A 278 -13.26 -1.97 0.44
CA SER A 278 -12.33 -1.51 -0.59
C SER A 278 -10.89 -1.47 -0.03
N PRO A 279 -9.87 -1.50 -0.92
CA PRO A 279 -8.48 -1.34 -0.53
C PRO A 279 -8.26 -0.15 0.42
N ILE A 280 -7.50 -0.32 1.49
CA ILE A 280 -7.25 0.73 2.49
C ILE A 280 -5.90 1.39 2.25
N PHE A 281 -5.89 2.68 1.95
CA PHE A 281 -4.69 3.51 1.87
C PHE A 281 -4.48 4.18 3.23
N GLY A 282 -4.12 3.38 4.21
CA GLY A 282 -3.95 3.83 5.58
C GLY A 282 -2.50 4.24 5.88
N ILE A 283 -2.35 5.24 6.74
CA ILE A 283 -1.03 5.65 7.27
C ILE A 283 -0.68 4.86 8.54
N ASP A 284 0.60 4.87 8.87
CA ASP A 284 1.12 4.38 10.14
C ASP A 284 0.58 5.21 11.33
N ASN A 285 0.25 4.54 12.44
CA ASN A 285 -0.24 5.19 13.65
C ASN A 285 0.90 5.67 14.58
N HIS A 286 2.14 5.17 14.39
CA HIS A 286 3.29 5.56 15.19
C HIS A 286 3.65 7.03 14.92
N GLY A 287 3.33 7.90 15.88
CA GLY A 287 3.56 9.35 15.83
C GLY A 287 2.27 10.19 15.87
N ILE A 288 1.10 9.56 15.72
CA ILE A 288 -0.22 10.21 15.87
C ILE A 288 -0.75 10.01 17.29
N VAL A 289 -0.57 8.81 17.85
CA VAL A 289 -1.09 8.42 19.18
C VAL A 289 -0.35 9.07 20.36
N SER A 290 0.86 9.61 20.14
CA SER A 290 1.68 10.21 21.21
C SER A 290 1.23 11.62 21.62
N GLN A 291 0.20 12.19 20.98
CA GLN A 291 -0.31 13.52 21.29
C GLN A 291 -1.70 13.38 21.93
N THR A 292 -1.73 13.43 23.26
CA THR A 292 -2.90 13.26 24.14
C THR A 292 -3.91 14.42 24.08
N ASN A 293 -4.39 14.78 22.88
CA ASN A 293 -5.49 15.73 22.72
C ASN A 293 -6.70 15.02 22.09
N GLN A 294 -7.90 15.39 22.55
CA GLN A 294 -9.16 14.75 22.22
C GLN A 294 -9.61 14.91 20.75
N ASP A 295 -8.89 15.69 19.93
CA ASP A 295 -9.27 16.04 18.55
C ASP A 295 -8.14 15.77 17.53
N GLU A 296 -7.43 14.65 17.65
CA GLU A 296 -6.46 14.22 16.62
C GLU A 296 -7.18 13.59 15.42
N TYR A 297 -7.66 14.43 14.50
CA TYR A 297 -8.43 14.00 13.33
C TYR A 297 -7.64 13.13 12.34
N ARG A 298 -6.30 13.09 12.40
CA ARG A 298 -5.51 12.20 11.53
C ARG A 298 -5.72 10.72 11.87
N ILE A 299 -6.26 10.41 13.05
CA ILE A 299 -6.51 9.02 13.47
C ILE A 299 -7.41 8.27 12.47
N LEU A 300 -8.35 8.97 11.83
CA LEU A 300 -9.27 8.42 10.82
C LEU A 300 -8.53 7.73 9.66
N PHE A 301 -7.35 8.25 9.33
CA PHE A 301 -6.54 7.78 8.20
C PHE A 301 -5.59 6.63 8.58
N THR A 302 -5.50 6.26 9.86
CA THR A 302 -4.57 5.21 10.29
C THR A 302 -5.08 3.82 9.94
N LYS A 303 -4.20 2.92 9.50
CA LYS A 303 -4.57 1.52 9.17
C LYS A 303 -5.41 0.85 10.27
N PRO A 304 -5.05 0.90 11.57
CA PRO A 304 -5.84 0.26 12.62
C PRO A 304 -7.25 0.83 12.74
N TYR A 305 -7.40 2.16 12.65
CA TYR A 305 -8.72 2.80 12.65
C TYR A 305 -9.56 2.28 11.48
N ARG A 306 -9.00 2.28 10.26
CA ARG A 306 -9.68 1.83 9.05
C ARG A 306 -10.11 0.36 9.12
N VAL A 307 -9.24 -0.51 9.64
CA VAL A 307 -9.56 -1.94 9.81
C VAL A 307 -10.78 -2.14 10.73
N ILE A 308 -10.92 -1.31 11.76
CA ILE A 308 -12.08 -1.34 12.68
C ILE A 308 -13.31 -0.73 12.01
N ASP A 309 -13.16 0.47 11.42
CA ASP A 309 -14.26 1.22 10.77
C ASP A 309 -14.92 0.44 9.64
N GLU A 310 -14.12 -0.32 8.88
CA GLU A 310 -14.57 -1.15 7.77
C GLU A 310 -15.00 -2.57 8.19
N GLY A 311 -14.95 -2.91 9.48
CA GLY A 311 -15.35 -4.23 9.99
C GLY A 311 -14.51 -5.40 9.46
N ILE A 312 -13.27 -5.17 9.02
CA ILE A 312 -12.43 -6.20 8.38
C ILE A 312 -12.25 -7.43 9.28
N ASN A 313 -12.06 -7.22 10.57
CA ASN A 313 -11.87 -8.31 11.52
C ASN A 313 -13.12 -9.20 11.68
N GLU A 314 -14.32 -8.69 11.41
CA GLU A 314 -15.56 -9.47 11.49
C GLU A 314 -15.72 -10.40 10.27
N ILE A 315 -15.08 -10.06 9.16
CA ILE A 315 -15.12 -10.82 7.90
C ILE A 315 -13.98 -11.83 7.82
N ARG A 316 -12.85 -11.56 8.49
CA ARG A 316 -11.70 -12.46 8.50
C ARG A 316 -12.03 -13.78 9.20
N TYR A 317 -11.76 -14.88 8.51
CA TYR A 317 -11.96 -16.23 9.04
C TYR A 317 -10.98 -16.63 10.15
N SER A 318 -9.80 -15.99 10.22
CA SER A 318 -8.75 -16.34 11.17
C SER A 318 -8.71 -15.38 12.38
N ASN A 319 -8.96 -15.94 13.57
CA ASN A 319 -8.84 -15.23 14.87
C ASN A 319 -7.39 -15.13 15.38
N GLY A 320 -6.40 -15.36 14.52
CA GLY A 320 -4.99 -15.46 14.87
C GLY A 320 -4.30 -16.63 14.17
N TYR A 321 -2.97 -16.67 14.27
CA TYR A 321 -2.10 -17.62 13.60
C TYR A 321 -1.15 -18.31 14.58
N VAL A 322 -1.71 -18.94 15.61
CA VAL A 322 -0.93 -19.63 16.65
C VAL A 322 -0.28 -20.93 16.18
N ALA A 323 0.82 -21.31 16.85
CA ALA A 323 1.49 -22.61 16.76
C ALA A 323 1.82 -23.06 15.32
N LYS A 324 2.39 -22.17 14.52
CA LYS A 324 2.92 -22.44 13.19
C LYS A 324 4.34 -23.00 13.29
N ASP A 325 4.61 -23.99 12.44
CA ASP A 325 5.95 -24.56 12.27
C ASP A 325 6.81 -23.68 11.34
N LEU A 326 6.16 -22.96 10.42
CA LEU A 326 6.80 -22.17 9.38
C LEU A 326 6.00 -20.92 9.05
N ILE A 327 6.67 -19.76 9.02
CA ILE A 327 6.18 -18.51 8.47
C ILE A 327 6.95 -18.24 7.17
N SER A 328 6.23 -18.23 6.04
CA SER A 328 6.77 -17.90 4.72
C SER A 328 6.32 -16.51 4.33
N ILE A 329 7.24 -15.58 4.15
CA ILE A 329 6.95 -14.20 3.76
C ILE A 329 7.35 -14.03 2.30
N TYR A 330 6.42 -13.68 1.42
CA TYR A 330 6.67 -13.51 -0.01
C TYR A 330 6.22 -12.14 -0.49
N GLY A 331 7.10 -11.44 -1.23
CA GLY A 331 6.73 -10.20 -1.91
C GLY A 331 6.37 -9.03 -1.00
N HIS A 332 6.64 -9.16 0.31
CA HIS A 332 6.40 -8.12 1.30
C HIS A 332 7.63 -7.22 1.46
N SER A 333 7.40 -5.90 1.58
CA SER A 333 8.47 -4.89 1.75
C SER A 333 9.16 -4.97 3.11
N LEU A 334 8.46 -5.54 4.10
CA LEU A 334 8.79 -5.51 5.53
C LEU A 334 8.98 -4.07 6.04
N GLY A 335 8.17 -3.15 5.50
CA GLY A 335 8.17 -1.74 5.90
C GLY A 335 7.68 -1.55 7.33
N ARG A 336 8.08 -0.43 7.94
CA ARG A 336 7.76 -0.10 9.34
C ARG A 336 6.25 0.02 9.60
N ALA A 337 5.47 0.50 8.63
CA ALA A 337 4.03 0.66 8.76
C ALA A 337 3.27 -0.66 9.00
N ASP A 338 3.87 -1.80 8.63
CA ASP A 338 3.27 -3.12 8.79
C ASP A 338 3.89 -3.91 9.96
N TYR A 339 4.82 -3.29 10.70
CA TYR A 339 5.58 -3.95 11.78
C TYR A 339 4.67 -4.57 12.85
N SER A 340 3.62 -3.87 13.27
CA SER A 340 2.71 -4.32 14.34
C SER A 340 2.01 -5.65 14.01
N TYR A 341 1.76 -5.93 12.72
CA TYR A 341 1.24 -7.22 12.29
C TYR A 341 2.28 -8.33 12.49
N PHE A 342 3.54 -8.08 12.13
CA PHE A 342 4.62 -9.06 12.31
C PHE A 342 4.95 -9.29 13.79
N GLU A 343 4.95 -8.25 14.62
CA GLU A 343 5.08 -8.38 16.07
C GLU A 343 4.02 -9.34 16.63
N THR A 344 2.75 -9.09 16.31
CA THR A 344 1.63 -9.94 16.74
C THR A 344 1.79 -11.39 16.25
N ILE A 345 2.13 -11.59 14.98
CA ILE A 345 2.36 -12.93 14.41
C ILE A 345 3.49 -13.64 15.13
N PHE A 346 4.58 -12.95 15.47
CA PHE A 346 5.74 -13.55 16.13
C PHE A 346 5.45 -13.88 17.60
N ASP A 347 4.68 -13.05 18.29
CA ASP A 347 4.22 -13.29 19.66
C ASP A 347 3.30 -14.51 19.74
N GLU A 348 2.28 -14.60 18.87
CA GLU A 348 1.35 -15.74 18.80
C GLU A 348 2.05 -17.08 18.53
N ASN A 349 3.23 -17.03 17.91
CA ASN A 349 4.05 -18.20 17.59
C ASN A 349 5.24 -18.39 18.54
N ASN A 350 5.37 -17.54 19.57
CA ASN A 350 6.49 -17.51 20.50
C ASN A 350 7.84 -17.67 19.75
N LEU A 351 8.06 -16.86 18.72
CA LEU A 351 9.13 -17.06 17.74
C LEU A 351 10.51 -17.25 18.40
N TYR A 352 10.77 -16.55 19.51
CA TYR A 352 12.03 -16.66 20.23
C TYR A 352 12.26 -18.04 20.84
N SER A 353 11.22 -18.66 21.42
CA SER A 353 11.35 -19.88 22.23
C SER A 353 10.78 -21.14 21.59
N SER A 354 10.00 -21.02 20.51
CA SER A 354 9.46 -22.16 19.76
C SER A 354 10.42 -22.67 18.68
N ASP A 355 10.04 -23.74 17.98
CA ASP A 355 10.76 -24.26 16.80
C ASP A 355 10.32 -23.60 15.48
N CYS A 356 9.48 -22.55 15.56
CA CYS A 356 8.93 -21.87 14.38
C CYS A 356 10.07 -21.31 13.50
N LYS A 357 9.96 -21.54 12.20
CA LYS A 357 10.92 -21.11 11.18
C LYS A 357 10.40 -19.92 10.37
N ILE A 358 11.30 -19.13 9.82
CA ILE A 358 11.00 -18.02 8.91
C ILE A 358 11.70 -18.26 7.57
N LYS A 359 10.93 -18.20 6.49
CA LYS A 359 11.45 -18.12 5.11
C LYS A 359 11.02 -16.79 4.50
N TYR A 360 11.99 -15.95 4.14
CA TYR A 360 11.73 -14.70 3.44
C TYR A 360 12.14 -14.81 1.98
N TYR A 361 11.17 -14.64 1.08
CA TYR A 361 11.35 -14.70 -0.35
C TYR A 361 11.47 -13.30 -0.95
N TYR A 362 12.57 -13.03 -1.64
CA TYR A 362 12.87 -11.73 -2.25
C TYR A 362 13.03 -11.85 -3.76
N TYR A 363 12.67 -10.79 -4.50
CA TYR A 363 12.92 -10.74 -5.95
C TYR A 363 14.42 -10.56 -6.23
N PRO A 364 15.09 -11.50 -6.91
CA PRO A 364 16.50 -11.35 -7.25
C PRO A 364 16.64 -10.33 -8.38
N GLY A 365 17.71 -9.54 -8.32
CA GLY A 365 18.09 -8.64 -9.41
C GLY A 365 18.33 -9.37 -10.74
N LYS A 366 18.35 -8.61 -11.84
CA LYS A 366 18.52 -9.14 -13.19
C LYS A 366 19.98 -9.52 -13.47
N ASP A 367 20.91 -8.70 -13.00
CA ASP A 367 22.35 -8.91 -13.14
C ASP A 367 23.02 -9.28 -11.81
N GLU A 368 24.31 -9.66 -11.86
CA GLU A 368 25.05 -10.12 -10.69
C GLU A 368 25.21 -9.05 -9.60
N ILE A 369 25.32 -7.78 -9.98
CA ILE A 369 25.45 -6.67 -9.02
C ILE A 369 24.11 -6.48 -8.31
N GLU A 370 23.01 -6.40 -9.07
CA GLU A 370 21.68 -6.27 -8.50
C GLU A 370 21.31 -7.48 -7.63
N LYS A 371 21.69 -8.71 -8.01
CA LYS A 371 21.46 -9.91 -7.18
C LYS A 371 22.10 -9.79 -5.80
N VAL A 372 23.36 -9.33 -5.74
CA VAL A 372 24.06 -9.11 -4.47
C VAL A 372 23.39 -7.99 -3.66
N MET A 373 23.04 -6.88 -4.32
CA MET A 373 22.39 -5.74 -3.66
C MET A 373 21.01 -6.11 -3.11
N LYS A 374 20.15 -6.75 -3.91
CA LYS A 374 18.80 -7.18 -3.51
C LYS A 374 18.82 -8.22 -2.40
N ARG A 375 19.80 -9.14 -2.44
CA ARG A 375 20.01 -10.09 -1.33
C ARG A 375 20.37 -9.37 -0.04
N ARG A 376 21.31 -8.43 -0.09
CA ARG A 376 21.73 -7.63 1.07
C ARG A 376 20.58 -6.80 1.62
N GLU A 377 19.80 -6.18 0.74
CA GLU A 377 18.60 -5.41 1.09
C GLU A 377 17.58 -6.29 1.84
N ALA A 378 17.27 -7.47 1.29
CA ALA A 378 16.34 -8.43 1.89
C ALA A 378 16.82 -8.91 3.27
N ILE A 379 18.11 -9.25 3.40
CA ILE A 379 18.70 -9.63 4.70
C ILE A 379 18.60 -8.48 5.70
N THR A 380 18.88 -7.24 5.28
CA THR A 380 18.85 -6.08 6.16
C THR A 380 17.42 -5.79 6.65
N LYS A 381 16.43 -5.88 5.76
CA LYS A 381 15.00 -5.74 6.10
C LYS A 381 14.56 -6.76 7.14
N LEU A 382 14.86 -8.05 6.91
CA LEU A 382 14.53 -9.11 7.86
C LEU A 382 15.31 -8.96 9.19
N TYR A 383 16.58 -8.57 9.12
CA TYR A 383 17.41 -8.32 10.29
C TYR A 383 16.81 -7.23 11.18
N ASN A 384 16.42 -6.10 10.60
CA ASN A 384 15.82 -4.99 11.34
C ASN A 384 14.49 -5.42 11.97
N LEU A 385 13.61 -6.06 11.19
CA LEU A 385 12.32 -6.58 11.69
C LEU A 385 12.49 -7.48 12.91
N LEU A 386 13.40 -8.46 12.83
CA LEU A 386 13.65 -9.39 13.93
C LEU A 386 14.33 -8.73 15.13
N THR A 387 15.25 -7.79 14.88
CA THR A 387 15.92 -7.04 15.95
C THR A 387 14.91 -6.20 16.73
N ASP A 388 14.02 -5.50 16.03
CA ASP A 388 12.99 -4.68 16.64
C ASP A 388 12.02 -5.55 17.43
N TYR A 389 11.55 -6.68 16.88
CA TYR A 389 10.75 -7.65 17.64
C TYR A 389 11.49 -8.19 18.88
N GLY A 390 12.75 -8.58 18.77
CA GLY A 390 13.48 -9.08 19.94
C GLY A 390 13.61 -8.01 21.04
N ARG A 391 13.66 -6.71 20.69
CA ARG A 391 13.70 -5.61 21.67
C ARG A 391 12.40 -5.45 22.45
N THR A 392 11.25 -5.85 21.89
CA THR A 392 9.96 -5.77 22.60
C THR A 392 9.86 -6.84 23.69
N LEU A 393 10.56 -7.99 23.53
CA LEU A 393 10.71 -9.01 24.57
C LEU A 393 11.68 -8.58 25.68
N SER A 394 12.92 -8.20 25.32
CA SER A 394 13.86 -7.49 26.18
C SER A 394 15.07 -6.99 25.37
N ALA A 395 15.80 -5.99 25.89
CA ALA A 395 17.00 -5.48 25.20
C ALA A 395 18.04 -6.57 24.87
N ALA A 396 18.20 -7.58 25.74
CA ALA A 396 19.09 -8.71 25.52
C ALA A 396 18.57 -9.68 24.43
N HIS A 397 17.24 -9.84 24.34
CA HIS A 397 16.61 -10.67 23.31
C HIS A 397 16.74 -10.05 21.92
N GLY A 398 16.65 -8.72 21.81
CA GLY A 398 16.85 -7.98 20.55
C GLY A 398 18.17 -8.29 19.86
N ALA A 399 19.28 -8.26 20.60
CA ALA A 399 20.59 -8.57 20.06
C ALA A 399 20.81 -10.06 19.78
N ASN A 400 20.04 -10.95 20.42
CA ASN A 400 20.30 -12.39 20.42
C ASN A 400 19.36 -13.20 19.51
N ILE A 401 18.14 -12.72 19.24
CA ILE A 401 17.14 -13.49 18.49
C ILE A 401 17.65 -13.96 17.13
N ILE A 402 18.38 -13.11 16.42
CA ILE A 402 18.97 -13.44 15.11
C ILE A 402 20.04 -14.51 15.23
N ASN A 403 20.93 -14.38 16.23
CA ASN A 403 21.98 -15.37 16.48
C ASN A 403 21.37 -16.74 16.81
N ARG A 404 20.37 -16.75 17.69
CA ARG A 404 19.65 -17.96 18.08
C ARG A 404 19.00 -18.63 16.88
N LEU A 405 18.17 -17.89 16.14
CA LEU A 405 17.46 -18.41 14.97
C LEU A 405 18.41 -18.91 13.87
N ASN A 406 19.57 -18.27 13.69
CA ASN A 406 20.60 -18.74 12.77
C ASN A 406 21.28 -20.03 13.25
N LEU A 407 21.68 -20.12 14.52
CA LEU A 407 22.31 -21.31 15.10
C LEU A 407 21.38 -22.54 15.05
N GLU A 408 20.08 -22.31 15.22
CA GLU A 408 19.04 -23.35 15.18
C GLU A 408 18.53 -23.62 13.74
N ASN A 409 19.11 -22.99 12.70
CA ASN A 409 18.71 -23.11 11.30
C ASN A 409 17.21 -22.82 11.06
N ARG A 410 16.68 -21.80 11.73
CA ARG A 410 15.27 -21.39 11.68
C ARG A 410 15.00 -20.17 10.79
N ILE A 411 16.02 -19.51 10.21
CA ILE A 411 15.83 -18.42 9.24
C ILE A 411 16.39 -18.80 7.88
N SER A 412 15.71 -18.40 6.79
CA SER A 412 16.24 -18.50 5.43
C SER A 412 15.79 -17.32 4.58
N VAL A 413 16.73 -16.74 3.82
CA VAL A 413 16.45 -15.69 2.82
C VAL A 413 16.70 -16.25 1.42
N ILE A 414 15.64 -16.36 0.63
CA ILE A 414 15.57 -17.19 -0.57
C ILE A 414 15.16 -16.33 -1.78
N PRO A 415 15.89 -16.40 -2.91
CA PRO A 415 15.47 -15.68 -4.12
C PRO A 415 14.19 -16.30 -4.69
N SER A 416 13.24 -15.49 -5.16
CA SER A 416 11.93 -15.95 -5.61
C SER A 416 11.92 -16.55 -7.02
N ASP A 417 12.97 -16.34 -7.82
CA ASP A 417 13.14 -16.91 -9.16
C ASP A 417 13.27 -18.44 -9.15
N ILE A 418 13.51 -19.06 -7.98
CA ILE A 418 13.48 -20.51 -7.82
C ILE A 418 12.14 -21.12 -8.25
N PHE A 419 11.06 -20.34 -8.19
CA PHE A 419 9.73 -20.78 -8.60
C PHE A 419 9.50 -20.62 -10.11
N GLN A 420 10.23 -19.73 -10.78
CA GLN A 420 10.12 -19.51 -12.23
C GLN A 420 10.83 -20.61 -13.03
N LYS A 421 11.83 -21.30 -12.45
CA LYS A 421 12.60 -22.35 -13.13
C LYS A 421 11.83 -23.67 -13.35
N LYS A 422 10.61 -23.82 -12.81
CA LYS A 422 9.78 -25.02 -13.00
C LYS A 422 8.90 -24.99 -14.26
N ASN A 423 8.83 -23.85 -14.97
CA ASN A 423 7.99 -23.66 -16.16
C ASN A 423 8.79 -23.66 -17.48
N ARG A 424 9.94 -24.35 -17.55
CA ARG A 424 10.70 -24.58 -18.78
C ARG A 424 10.85 -26.05 -19.09
#